data_AF-A0A3S9BMR5-F1
#
_entry.id   AF-A0A3S9BMR5-F1
#
_cell.length_a   1.000
_cell.length_b   1.000
_cell.length_c   1.000
_cell.angle_alpha   90.00
_cell.angle_beta   90.00
_cell.angle_gamma   90.00
#
_symmetry.space_group_name_H-M   'P 1'
#
loop_
_entity.id
_entity.type
_entity.pdbx_description
1 polymer ?
#
loop_
_entity_poly.entity_id
_entity_poly.type
_entity_poly.pdbx_seq_one_letter_code
_entity_poly.pdbx_strand_id
1 'polypeptide(L)'
;MSFLDYLISVDARTALMGRMMQKLGVDRQLKAVPDQAAVTSRAVDRCRSCGHQDECAVWLDENEQPDDPPDYCRNRDLIARLQHAAGLR
;
A
#
# COMPACT_ATOMS: atom_id res chain seq x y z
N MET A 1 8.45 -10.42 -22.99
CA MET A 1 7.31 -10.04 -22.12
C MET A 1 6.33 -9.26 -22.98
N SER A 2 5.09 -9.71 -23.09
CA SER A 2 4.04 -9.01 -23.85
C SER A 2 3.60 -7.75 -23.10
N PHE A 3 3.11 -6.74 -23.82
CA PHE A 3 2.50 -5.56 -23.21
C PHE A 3 1.33 -5.93 -22.28
N LEU A 4 0.58 -6.99 -22.61
CA LEU A 4 -0.48 -7.53 -21.75
C LEU A 4 0.06 -8.05 -20.40
N ASP A 5 1.16 -8.81 -20.41
CA ASP A 5 1.75 -9.37 -19.19
C ASP A 5 2.21 -8.25 -18.24
N TYR A 6 2.73 -7.16 -18.81
CA TYR A 6 3.13 -5.98 -18.06
C TYR A 6 1.92 -5.32 -17.39
N LEU A 7 0.81 -5.10 -18.11
CA LEU A 7 -0.39 -4.49 -17.54
C LEU A 7 -0.99 -5.33 -16.41
N ILE A 8 -1.10 -6.66 -16.60
CA ILE A 8 -1.61 -7.58 -15.57
C ILE A 8 -0.72 -7.53 -14.31
N SER A 9 0.61 -7.51 -14.49
CA SER A 9 1.54 -7.41 -13.36
C SER A 9 1.44 -6.07 -12.62
N VAL A 10 1.22 -4.97 -13.36
CA VAL A 10 1.04 -3.63 -12.79
C VAL A 10 -0.24 -3.55 -11.96
N ASP A 11 -1.33 -4.13 -12.46
CA ASP A 11 -2.61 -4.15 -11.75
C ASP A 11 -2.51 -4.98 -10.46
N ALA A 12 -1.83 -6.13 -10.50
CA ALA A 12 -1.60 -6.95 -9.31
C ALA A 12 -0.80 -6.21 -8.22
N ARG A 13 0.26 -5.48 -8.58
CA ARG A 13 1.07 -4.71 -7.62
C ARG A 13 0.31 -3.53 -7.02
N THR A 14 -0.54 -2.88 -7.82
CA THR A 14 -1.37 -1.77 -7.36
C THR A 14 -2.47 -2.28 -6.43
N ALA A 15 -3.03 -3.46 -6.71
CA ALA A 15 -4.00 -4.12 -5.84
C ALA A 15 -3.42 -4.44 -4.45
N LEU A 16 -2.17 -4.90 -4.34
CA LEU A 16 -1.50 -5.14 -3.05
C LEU A 16 -1.40 -3.86 -2.20
N MET A 17 -1.04 -2.73 -2.82
CA MET A 17 -1.03 -1.44 -2.12
C MET A 17 -2.42 -1.08 -1.59
N GLY A 18 -3.46 -1.21 -2.43
CA GLY A 18 -4.84 -0.93 -2.02
C GLY A 18 -5.29 -1.79 -0.83
N ARG A 19 -5.00 -3.09 -0.88
CA ARG A 19 -5.27 -4.04 0.22
C ARG A 19 -4.53 -3.65 1.51
N MET A 20 -3.26 -3.27 1.41
CA MET A 20 -2.47 -2.80 2.55
C MET A 20 -3.09 -1.57 3.23
N MET A 21 -3.47 -0.56 2.44
CA MET A 21 -4.09 0.66 2.98
C MET A 21 -5.45 0.39 3.64
N GLN A 22 -6.24 -0.51 3.07
CA GLN A 22 -7.53 -0.92 3.63
C GLN A 22 -7.34 -1.70 4.93
N LYS A 23 -6.43 -2.67 4.95
CA LYS A 23 -6.16 -3.54 6.10
C LYS A 23 -5.64 -2.76 7.32
N LEU A 24 -4.88 -1.69 7.08
CA LEU A 24 -4.39 -0.78 8.12
C LEU A 24 -5.34 0.39 8.43
N GLY A 25 -6.53 0.42 7.81
CA GLY A 25 -7.58 1.40 8.09
C GLY A 25 -7.27 2.83 7.65
N VAL A 26 -6.32 3.03 6.73
CA VAL A 26 -5.85 4.35 6.28
C VAL A 26 -6.35 4.76 4.89
N ASP A 27 -7.16 3.93 4.22
CA ASP A 27 -7.63 4.19 2.86
C ASP A 27 -8.48 5.47 2.74
N ARG A 28 -9.27 5.78 3.77
CA ARG A 28 -10.08 7.02 3.82
C ARG A 28 -9.21 8.25 3.97
N GLN A 29 -8.22 8.20 4.86
CA GLN A 29 -7.29 9.30 5.09
C GLN A 29 -6.44 9.54 3.85
N LEU A 30 -6.00 8.48 3.18
CA LEU A 30 -5.29 8.59 1.90
C LEU A 30 -6.14 9.31 0.85
N LYS A 31 -7.46 9.09 0.82
CA LYS A 31 -8.39 9.80 -0.10
C LYS A 31 -8.59 11.28 0.28
N ALA A 32 -8.37 11.63 1.54
CA ALA A 32 -8.61 12.97 2.07
C ALA A 32 -7.35 13.87 2.10
N VAL A 33 -6.16 13.34 1.80
CA VAL A 33 -4.93 14.15 1.80
C VAL A 33 -4.96 15.20 0.68
N PRO A 34 -4.37 16.39 0.91
CA PRO A 34 -4.08 17.34 -0.17
C PRO A 34 -3.20 16.69 -1.25
N ASP A 35 -3.47 17.00 -2.51
CA ASP A 35 -2.74 16.43 -3.66
C ASP A 35 -2.75 14.89 -3.69
N GLN A 36 -3.92 14.32 -3.37
CA GLN A 36 -4.16 12.88 -3.25
C GLN A 36 -3.65 12.07 -4.44
N ALA A 37 -3.81 12.58 -5.66
CA ALA A 37 -3.35 11.90 -6.87
C ALA A 37 -1.83 11.72 -6.89
N ALA A 38 -1.06 12.78 -6.61
CA ALA A 38 0.40 12.70 -6.58
C ALA A 38 0.90 11.86 -5.39
N VAL A 39 0.26 11.98 -4.22
CA VAL A 39 0.58 11.14 -3.05
C VAL A 39 0.38 9.66 -3.37
N THR A 40 -0.75 9.32 -4.00
CA THR A 40 -1.07 7.95 -4.39
C THR A 40 -0.09 7.42 -5.43
N SER A 41 0.22 8.22 -6.46
CA SER A 41 1.20 7.86 -7.49
C SER A 41 2.57 7.52 -6.88
N ARG A 42 3.10 8.39 -6.01
CA ARG A 42 4.36 8.13 -5.29
C ARG A 42 4.29 6.89 -4.38
N ALA A 43 3.14 6.61 -3.78
CA ALA A 43 2.96 5.43 -2.95
C ALA A 43 2.91 4.13 -3.78
N VAL A 44 2.30 4.17 -4.96
CA VAL A 44 2.32 3.07 -5.94
C VAL A 44 3.74 2.81 -6.41
N ASP A 45 4.51 3.85 -6.76
CA ASP A 45 5.90 3.70 -7.21
C ASP A 45 6.80 3.05 -6.14
N ARG A 46 6.66 3.48 -4.88
CA ARG A 46 7.37 2.87 -3.74
C ARG A 46 6.94 1.42 -3.50
N CYS A 47 5.65 1.11 -3.65
CA CYS A 47 5.14 -0.25 -3.50
C CYS A 47 5.68 -1.16 -4.60
N ARG A 48 5.64 -0.71 -5.86
CA ARG A 48 6.09 -1.49 -7.03
C ARG A 48 7.58 -1.78 -7.00
N SER A 49 8.38 -0.87 -6.43
CA SER A 49 9.82 -0.98 -6.31
C SER A 49 10.29 -1.69 -5.03
N CYS A 50 9.40 -2.14 -4.14
CA CYS A 50 9.82 -2.77 -2.88
C CYS A 50 10.47 -4.15 -3.08
N GLY A 51 10.11 -4.89 -4.13
CA GLY A 51 10.66 -6.22 -4.45
C GLY A 51 10.11 -7.40 -3.64
N HIS A 52 9.19 -7.18 -2.70
CA HIS A 52 8.66 -8.19 -1.78
C HIS A 52 7.17 -8.49 -2.04
N GLN A 53 6.77 -8.67 -3.31
CA GLN A 53 5.35 -8.79 -3.67
C GLN A 53 4.68 -10.05 -3.12
N ASP A 54 5.35 -11.21 -3.24
CA ASP A 54 4.81 -12.49 -2.80
C ASP A 54 4.68 -12.54 -1.28
N GLU A 55 5.72 -12.06 -0.56
CA GLU A 55 5.71 -11.91 0.89
C GLU A 55 4.61 -10.94 1.37
N CYS A 56 4.36 -9.86 0.62
CA CYS A 56 3.28 -8.92 0.90
C CYS A 56 1.91 -9.57 0.74
N ALA A 57 1.70 -10.36 -0.31
CA ALA A 57 0.45 -11.08 -0.51
C ALA A 57 0.17 -12.04 0.66
N VAL A 58 1.15 -12.86 1.04
CA VAL A 58 1.03 -13.80 2.16
C VAL A 58 0.79 -13.06 3.47
N TRP A 59 1.56 -12.01 3.76
CA TRP A 59 1.38 -11.22 4.98
C TRP A 59 -0.02 -10.59 5.06
N LEU A 60 -0.54 -10.10 3.93
CA LEU A 60 -1.91 -9.55 3.83
C LEU A 60 -2.98 -10.64 4.00
N ASP A 61 -2.70 -11.91 3.73
CA ASP A 61 -3.67 -12.99 3.93
C ASP A 61 -3.64 -13.46 5.40
N GLU A 62 -2.47 -13.53 6.02
CA GLU A 62 -2.27 -14.09 7.37
C GLU A 62 -2.60 -13.11 8.51
N ASN A 63 -2.41 -11.80 8.31
CA ASN A 63 -2.54 -10.82 9.38
C ASN A 63 -3.89 -10.13 9.33
N GLU A 64 -4.91 -10.59 10.03
CA GLU A 64 -6.28 -10.06 9.91
C GLU A 64 -6.41 -8.57 10.31
N GLN A 65 -5.85 -8.20 11.46
CA GLN A 65 -5.94 -6.84 12.03
C GLN A 65 -4.56 -6.38 12.52
N PRO A 66 -3.62 -6.10 11.60
CA PRO A 66 -2.30 -5.62 11.98
C PRO A 66 -2.37 -4.14 12.37
N ASP A 67 -1.60 -3.76 13.39
CA ASP A 67 -1.46 -2.35 13.76
C ASP A 67 -0.42 -1.65 12.86
N ASP A 68 0.61 -2.38 12.44
CA ASP A 68 1.74 -1.88 11.65
C ASP A 68 1.90 -2.65 10.32
N PRO A 69 2.36 -1.98 9.24
CA PRO A 69 2.83 -2.66 8.07
C PRO A 69 4.14 -3.41 8.36
N PRO A 70 4.48 -4.43 7.55
CA PRO A 70 5.73 -5.16 7.71
C PRO A 70 6.95 -4.26 7.45
N ASP A 71 8.11 -4.60 8.04
CA ASP A 71 9.30 -3.75 8.02
C ASP A 71 9.84 -3.46 6.62
N TYR A 72 9.64 -4.36 5.66
CA TYR A 72 10.03 -4.16 4.26
C TYR A 72 9.13 -3.17 3.51
N CYS A 73 7.99 -2.76 4.08
CA CYS A 73 7.03 -1.88 3.43
C CYS A 73 7.61 -0.47 3.24
N ARG A 74 7.96 -0.13 2.00
CA ARG A 74 8.43 1.22 1.61
C ARG A 74 7.41 2.33 1.85
N ASN A 75 6.14 1.97 2.11
CA ASN A 75 5.06 2.90 2.45
C ASN A 75 4.86 3.09 3.96
N ARG A 76 5.65 2.44 4.83
CA ARG A 76 5.49 2.48 6.29
C ARG A 76 5.36 3.89 6.87
N ASP A 77 6.25 4.80 6.49
CA ASP A 77 6.19 6.19 7.00
C ASP A 77 4.95 6.96 6.53
N LEU A 78 4.45 6.68 5.32
CA LEU A 78 3.22 7.28 4.83
C LEU A 78 2.03 6.74 5.65
N ILE A 79 1.98 5.43 5.86
CA ILE A 79 0.94 4.79 6.65
C ILE A 79 0.91 5.35 8.07
N ALA A 80 2.05 5.46 8.74
CA ALA A 80 2.13 6.02 10.09
C ALA A 80 1.56 7.45 10.17
N ARG A 81 1.87 8.30 9.18
CA ARG A 81 1.29 9.66 9.09
C ARG A 81 -0.21 9.65 8.90
N LEU A 82 -0.73 8.73 8.07
CA LEU A 82 -2.16 8.58 7.84
C LEU A 82 -2.88 8.04 9.08
N GLN A 83 -2.28 7.11 9.83
CA GLN A 83 -2.82 6.60 11.09
C GLN A 83 -2.91 7.71 12.15
N HIS A 84 -1.88 8.54 12.26
CA HIS A 84 -1.90 9.70 13.14
C HIS A 84 -3.00 10.70 12.74
N ALA A 85 -3.13 10.99 11.44
CA ALA A 85 -4.23 11.83 10.94
C ALA A 85 -5.62 11.21 11.15
N ALA A 86 -5.71 9.89 11.27
CA ALA A 86 -6.94 9.16 11.56
C ALA A 86 -7.32 9.13 13.06
N GLY A 87 -6.42 9.54 13.95
CA GLY A 87 -6.56 9.34 15.39
C GLY A 87 -6.42 7.87 15.81
N LEU A 88 -5.79 7.04 14.97
CA LEU A 88 -5.53 5.64 15.29
C LEU A 88 -4.28 5.48 16.17
N ARG A 89 -3.42 6.52 16.24
CA ARG A 89 -2.18 6.61 17.03
C ARG A 89 -1.84 8.04 17.39
#